data_AF-A0A1I4D6H2-F1
#
_entry.id   AF-A0A1I4D6H2-F1
#
_cell.length_a   1.000
_cell.length_b   1.000
_cell.length_c   1.000
_cell.angle_alpha   90.00
_cell.angle_beta   90.00
_cell.angle_gamma   90.00
#
_symmetry.space_group_name_H-M   'P 1'
#
loop_
_entity.id
_entity.type
_entity.pdbx_description
1 polymer ?
#
loop_
_entity_poly.entity_id
_entity_poly.type
_entity_poly.pdbx_seq_one_letter_code
_entity_poly.pdbx_strand_id
1 'polypeptide(L)'
;MSGDFERDLTKRVWTDDAFAEQVESNPAEALRSMGVEVPAGVKVRVVTQRRDTIYFTIPPARVRQSPPPTAPINQMDLWSSKGLFIWVVPVAAKFKLLALRNAARKEEDRS
;
A
#
# COMPACT_ATOMS: atom_id res chain seq x y z
N MET A 1 12.56 -13.61 -7.90
CA MET A 1 11.14 -13.38 -7.56
C MET A 1 11.01 -13.62 -6.06
N SER A 2 10.90 -12.62 -5.17
CA SER A 2 10.32 -12.86 -3.83
C SER A 2 9.03 -12.06 -3.74
N GLY A 3 8.00 -12.71 -3.24
CA GLY A 3 6.62 -12.20 -3.13
C GLY A 3 5.88 -13.00 -2.08
N ASP A 4 6.69 -13.41 -1.12
CA ASP A 4 6.38 -14.26 -0.01
C ASP A 4 5.72 -13.37 1.03
N PHE A 5 6.20 -12.12 1.20
CA PHE A 5 5.46 -11.07 1.90
C PHE A 5 4.03 -10.86 1.38
N GLU A 6 3.81 -10.65 0.07
CA GLU A 6 2.45 -10.50 -0.46
C GLU A 6 1.60 -11.74 -0.19
N ARG A 7 2.16 -12.94 -0.43
CA ARG A 7 1.44 -14.19 -0.15
C ARG A 7 1.09 -14.33 1.33
N ASP A 8 2.00 -14.01 2.22
CA ASP A 8 1.83 -14.13 3.67
C ASP A 8 0.84 -13.08 4.19
N LEU A 9 0.90 -11.86 3.67
CA LEU A 9 -0.05 -10.81 3.99
C LEU A 9 -1.45 -11.21 3.52
N THR A 10 -1.60 -11.68 2.28
CA THR A 10 -2.89 -12.20 1.79
C THR A 10 -3.36 -13.34 2.66
N LYS A 11 -2.51 -14.35 2.93
CA LYS A 11 -2.90 -15.50 3.73
C LYS A 11 -3.39 -15.06 5.10
N ARG A 12 -2.63 -14.21 5.79
CA ARG A 12 -2.96 -13.75 7.14
C ARG A 12 -4.25 -12.95 7.18
N VAL A 13 -4.46 -12.01 6.26
CA VAL A 13 -5.71 -11.25 6.15
C VAL A 13 -6.93 -12.15 5.93
N TRP A 14 -6.77 -13.29 5.27
CA TRP A 14 -7.87 -14.20 4.97
C TRP A 14 -8.11 -15.26 6.05
N THR A 15 -7.17 -15.45 6.99
CA THR A 15 -7.27 -16.49 8.03
C THR A 15 -7.35 -15.93 9.45
N ASP A 16 -7.11 -14.64 9.64
CA ASP A 16 -7.07 -13.95 10.93
C ASP A 16 -7.90 -12.66 10.84
N ASP A 17 -9.15 -12.74 11.30
CA ASP A 17 -10.10 -11.62 11.22
C ASP A 17 -9.65 -10.41 12.04
N ALA A 18 -9.00 -10.62 13.19
CA ALA A 18 -8.48 -9.55 14.03
C ALA A 18 -7.35 -8.82 13.32
N PHE A 19 -6.45 -9.56 12.65
CA PHE A 19 -5.42 -8.97 11.82
C PHE A 19 -6.00 -8.25 10.60
N ALA A 20 -7.05 -8.79 9.97
CA ALA A 20 -7.73 -8.16 8.85
C ALA A 20 -8.32 -6.78 9.24
N GLU A 21 -8.96 -6.69 10.40
CA GLU A 21 -9.46 -5.42 10.93
C GLU A 21 -8.30 -4.46 11.29
N GLN A 22 -7.24 -4.99 11.90
CA GLN A 22 -6.07 -4.21 12.28
C GLN A 22 -5.35 -3.64 11.06
N VAL A 23 -5.17 -4.41 9.99
CA VAL A 23 -4.43 -3.93 8.81
C VAL A 23 -5.17 -2.83 8.07
N GLU A 24 -6.50 -2.81 8.12
CA GLU A 24 -7.30 -1.73 7.52
C GLU A 24 -7.34 -0.47 8.40
N SER A 25 -7.37 -0.63 9.73
CA SER A 25 -7.46 0.50 10.68
C SER A 25 -6.12 1.09 11.09
N ASN A 26 -5.11 0.24 11.33
CA ASN A 26 -3.74 0.60 11.69
C ASN A 26 -2.70 -0.22 10.89
N PRO A 27 -2.58 0.03 9.57
CA PRO A 27 -1.69 -0.74 8.70
C PRO A 27 -0.23 -0.69 9.14
N ALA A 28 0.25 0.42 9.70
CA ALA A 28 1.65 0.53 10.09
C ALA A 28 2.00 -0.46 11.21
N GLU A 29 1.14 -0.61 12.20
CA GLU A 29 1.34 -1.56 13.29
C GLU A 29 1.16 -3.01 12.82
N ALA A 30 0.13 -3.28 12.00
CA ALA A 30 -0.10 -4.60 11.44
C ALA A 30 1.11 -5.08 10.61
N LEU A 31 1.64 -4.22 9.73
CA LEU A 31 2.82 -4.51 8.91
C LEU A 31 4.08 -4.70 9.77
N ARG A 32 4.25 -3.91 10.83
CA ARG A 32 5.35 -4.08 11.78
C ARG A 32 5.30 -5.44 12.47
N SER A 33 4.11 -5.96 12.79
CA SER A 33 3.96 -7.32 13.35
C SER A 33 4.39 -8.43 12.37
N MET A 34 4.57 -8.09 11.10
CA MET A 34 5.10 -8.97 10.05
C MET A 34 6.56 -8.66 9.70
N GLY A 35 7.25 -7.86 10.51
CA GLY A 35 8.64 -7.45 10.27
C GLY A 35 8.81 -6.34 9.22
N VAL A 36 7.72 -5.71 8.76
CA VAL A 36 7.79 -4.64 7.76
C VAL A 36 7.59 -3.29 8.42
N GLU A 37 8.67 -2.49 8.45
CA GLU A 37 8.62 -1.11 8.94
C GLU A 37 8.17 -0.15 7.84
N VAL A 38 7.16 0.68 8.14
CA VAL A 38 6.70 1.74 7.24
C VAL A 38 7.63 2.95 7.37
N PRO A 39 8.26 3.43 6.29
CA PRO A 39 9.16 4.57 6.36
C PRO A 39 8.49 5.85 6.87
N ALA A 40 9.26 6.66 7.61
CA ALA A 40 8.77 7.93 8.12
C ALA A 40 8.20 8.83 7.02
N GLY A 41 7.05 9.46 7.31
CA GLY A 41 6.35 10.33 6.37
C GLY A 41 5.59 9.60 5.25
N VAL A 42 5.54 8.27 5.25
CA VAL A 42 4.67 7.48 4.36
C VAL A 42 3.39 7.13 5.12
N LYS A 43 2.24 7.53 4.54
CA LYS A 43 0.93 7.07 5.01
C LYS A 43 0.51 5.88 4.15
N VAL A 44 0.29 4.74 4.79
CA VAL A 44 -0.22 3.53 4.13
C VAL A 44 -1.70 3.41 4.47
N ARG A 45 -2.50 3.04 3.47
CA ARG A 45 -3.88 2.60 3.66
C ARG A 45 -4.02 1.27 2.93
N VAL A 46 -4.46 0.25 3.65
CA VAL A 46 -4.76 -1.05 3.08
C VAL A 46 -6.28 -1.14 2.91
N VAL A 47 -6.70 -1.72 1.79
CA VAL A 47 -8.11 -1.97 1.50
C VAL A 47 -8.20 -3.38 0.95
N THR A 48 -8.95 -4.25 1.62
CA THR A 48 -9.19 -5.61 1.16
C THR A 48 -10.21 -5.57 0.03
N GLN A 49 -9.84 -6.08 -1.14
CA GLN A 49 -10.76 -6.17 -2.28
C GLN A 49 -11.85 -7.21 -2.03
N ARG A 50 -13.12 -6.79 -2.12
CA ARG A 50 -14.29 -7.66 -1.99
C ARG A 50 -15.02 -7.73 -3.34
N ARG A 51 -15.57 -8.91 -3.67
CA ARG A 51 -16.21 -9.18 -4.97
C ARG A 51 -17.47 -8.32 -5.23
N ASP A 52 -18.08 -7.82 -4.17
CA ASP A 52 -19.29 -7.01 -4.15
C ASP A 52 -19.01 -5.50 -4.00
N THR A 53 -17.74 -5.09 -3.98
CA THR A 53 -17.35 -3.72 -3.67
C THR A 53 -16.62 -3.07 -4.85
N ILE A 54 -17.11 -1.90 -5.29
CA ILE A 54 -16.45 -1.07 -6.30
C ILE A 54 -15.62 0.01 -5.58
N TYR A 55 -14.35 0.14 -5.98
CA TYR A 55 -13.43 1.12 -5.41
C TYR A 55 -13.19 2.26 -6.39
N PHE A 56 -13.64 3.46 -6.03
CA PHE A 56 -13.34 4.69 -6.76
C PHE A 56 -12.43 5.60 -5.94
N THR A 57 -11.44 6.19 -6.61
CA THR A 57 -10.65 7.28 -6.06
C THR A 57 -11.01 8.57 -6.80
N ILE A 58 -11.39 9.58 -6.04
CA ILE A 58 -11.66 10.91 -6.58
C ILE A 58 -10.44 11.78 -6.26
N PRO A 59 -9.80 12.39 -7.26
CA PRO A 59 -8.66 13.27 -7.02
C PRO A 59 -9.10 14.51 -6.24
N PRO A 60 -8.19 15.18 -5.51
CA PRO A 60 -8.49 16.42 -4.83
C PRO A 60 -8.95 17.48 -5.84
N ALA A 61 -10.02 18.18 -5.47
CA ALA A 61 -10.53 19.28 -6.27
C ALA A 61 -9.51 20.43 -6.33
N ARG A 62 -9.37 21.03 -7.51
CA ARG A 62 -8.67 22.31 -7.65
C ARG A 62 -9.63 23.45 -7.32
N VAL A 63 -9.18 24.40 -6.51
CA VAL A 63 -9.89 25.66 -6.35
C VAL A 63 -9.79 26.43 -7.66
N ARG A 64 -10.92 27.00 -8.15
CA ARG A 64 -10.91 27.88 -9.33
C ARG A 64 -9.86 28.98 -9.13
N GLN A 65 -9.06 29.26 -10.16
CA GLN A 65 -7.96 30.23 -10.17
C GLN A 65 -6.66 29.80 -9.45
N SER A 66 -6.52 28.53 -9.06
CA SER A 66 -5.22 28.04 -8.58
C SER A 66 -4.15 28.14 -9.69
N PRO A 67 -2.91 28.57 -9.40
CA PRO A 67 -1.84 28.60 -10.38
C PRO A 67 -1.57 27.21 -10.98
N PRO A 68 -0.92 27.14 -12.17
CA PRO A 68 -0.46 25.88 -12.73
C PRO A 68 0.36 25.13 -11.67
N PRO A 69 0.10 23.84 -11.46
CA PRO A 69 0.83 23.12 -10.44
C PRO A 69 2.30 22.98 -10.85
N THR A 70 3.18 23.08 -9.86
CA THR A 70 4.60 22.76 -10.00
C THR A 70 4.87 21.25 -9.89
N ALA A 71 3.85 20.45 -9.61
CA ALA A 71 3.91 18.99 -9.49
C ALA A 71 2.70 18.31 -10.16
N PRO A 72 2.78 17.02 -10.53
CA PRO A 72 1.63 16.31 -11.11
C PRO A 72 0.39 16.38 -10.21
N ILE A 73 -0.77 16.61 -10.81
CA ILE A 73 -2.06 16.63 -10.11
C ILE A 73 -2.36 15.22 -9.62
N ASN A 74 -2.20 14.97 -8.31
CA ASN A 74 -2.60 13.75 -7.57
C ASN A 74 -2.80 12.48 -8.42
N GLN A 75 -1.84 12.25 -9.31
CA GLN A 75 -1.94 11.22 -10.31
C GLN A 75 -1.53 9.95 -9.59
N MET A 76 -2.40 8.94 -9.66
CA MET A 76 -2.15 7.67 -9.01
C MET A 76 -1.53 6.74 -10.02
N ASP A 77 -0.38 6.18 -9.67
CA ASP A 77 0.18 5.03 -10.36
C ASP A 77 -0.48 3.76 -9.82
N LEU A 78 -0.89 2.88 -10.74
CA LEU A 78 -1.32 1.54 -10.43
C LEU A 78 -0.17 0.58 -10.67
N TRP A 79 0.13 -0.25 -9.67
CA TRP A 79 1.15 -1.29 -9.77
C TRP A 79 0.59 -2.62 -9.28
N SER A 80 0.68 -3.68 -10.09
CA SER A 80 0.31 -5.03 -9.67
C SER A 80 1.52 -5.80 -9.14
N SER A 81 1.35 -6.51 -8.03
CA SER A 81 2.39 -7.40 -7.48
C SER A 81 1.94 -8.85 -7.58
N LYS A 82 2.61 -9.61 -8.46
CA LYS A 82 2.43 -11.06 -8.66
C LYS A 82 0.98 -11.58 -8.72
N GLY A 83 0.04 -10.74 -9.17
CA GLY A 83 -1.38 -11.08 -9.22
C GLY A 83 -2.11 -11.14 -7.86
N LEU A 84 -1.46 -10.75 -6.77
CA LEU A 84 -2.03 -10.78 -5.41
C LEU A 84 -2.48 -9.39 -4.93
N PHE A 85 -1.76 -8.33 -5.31
CA PHE A 85 -2.02 -6.96 -4.84
C PHE A 85 -2.11 -5.97 -6.00
N ILE A 86 -2.94 -4.95 -5.79
CA ILE A 86 -2.91 -3.70 -6.54
C ILE A 86 -2.50 -2.59 -5.57
N TRP A 87 -1.35 -1.98 -5.85
CA TRP A 87 -0.90 -0.79 -5.16
C TRP A 87 -1.39 0.43 -5.92
N VAL A 88 -2.04 1.34 -5.19
CA VAL A 88 -2.45 2.66 -5.69
C VAL A 88 -1.67 3.69 -4.90
N VAL A 89 -0.76 4.40 -5.56
CA VAL A 89 0.12 5.38 -4.91
C VAL A 89 0.21 6.65 -5.73
N PRO A 90 0.41 7.83 -5.12
CA PRO A 90 0.76 9.02 -5.88
C PRO A 90 2.03 8.75 -6.70
N VAL A 91 2.07 9.21 -7.96
CA VAL A 91 3.23 9.05 -8.87
C VAL A 91 4.54 9.46 -8.18
N ALA A 92 4.53 10.58 -7.46
CA ALA A 92 5.69 11.09 -6.73
C ALA A 92 6.20 10.15 -5.61
N ALA A 93 5.36 9.23 -5.12
CA ALA A 93 5.68 8.30 -4.03
C ALA A 93 6.19 6.93 -4.53
N LYS A 94 6.22 6.68 -5.84
CA LYS A 94 6.60 5.38 -6.43
C LYS A 94 7.93 4.83 -5.93
N PHE A 95 8.95 5.68 -5.78
CA PHE A 95 10.27 5.25 -5.27
C PHE A 95 10.22 4.80 -3.81
N LYS A 96 9.39 5.44 -2.98
CA LYS A 96 9.22 5.05 -1.57
C LYS A 96 8.51 3.70 -1.45
N LEU A 97 7.56 3.42 -2.36
CA LEU A 97 6.91 2.12 -2.44
C LEU A 97 7.93 1.01 -2.77
N LEU A 98 8.85 1.26 -3.70
CA LEU A 98 9.91 0.31 -4.02
C LEU A 98 10.82 0.04 -2.81
N ALA A 99 11.11 1.07 -2.02
CA ALA A 99 11.89 0.93 -0.79
C ALA A 99 11.17 0.04 0.24
N LEU A 100 9.86 0.25 0.46
CA LEU A 100 9.05 -0.56 1.37
C LEU A 100 9.03 -2.04 0.93
N ARG A 101 8.82 -2.31 -0.36
CA ARG A 101 8.87 -3.68 -0.90
C ARG A 101 10.24 -4.33 -0.75
N ASN A 102 11.31 -3.55 -0.93
CA ASN A 102 12.67 -4.05 -0.74
C ASN A 102 12.99 -4.31 0.74
N ALA A 103 12.42 -3.55 1.67
CA ALA A 103 12.57 -3.79 3.11
C ALA A 103 11.93 -5.13 3.51
N ALA A 104 10.72 -5.41 3.02
CA ALA A 104 10.06 -6.70 3.26
C ALA A 104 10.90 -7.89 2.78
N ARG A 105 11.59 -7.76 1.65
CA ARG A 105 12.50 -8.81 1.15
C ARG A 105 13.72 -9.03 2.06
N LYS A 106 14.28 -7.97 2.65
CA LYS A 106 15.48 -8.09 3.48
C LYS A 106 15.24 -8.82 4.80
N GLU A 107 14.03 -8.75 5.35
CA GLU A 107 13.71 -9.46 6.60
C GLU A 107 13.57 -10.98 6.37
N GLU A 108 13.10 -11.37 5.17
CA GLU A 108 13.04 -12.77 4.72
C GLU A 108 14.46 -13.39 4.65
N ASP A 109 15.45 -12.66 4.12
CA ASP A 109 16.84 -13.13 4.01
C ASP A 109 17.55 -13.28 5.38
N ARG A 110 16.97 -12.76 6.47
CA ARG A 110 17.59 -12.76 7.82
C ARG A 110 16.97 -13.79 8.78
N SER A 111 15.85 -14.43 8.40
CA SER A 111 15.10 -15.41 9.21
C SER A 111 15.42 -16.85 8.79
#